data_AF-A0A0P7XZ90-F1
#
_entry.id   AF-A0A0P7XZ90-F1
#
_cell.length_a   1.000
_cell.length_b   1.000
_cell.length_c   1.000
_cell.angle_alpha   90.00
_cell.angle_beta   90.00
_cell.angle_gamma   90.00
#
_symmetry.space_group_name_H-M   'P 1'
#
loop_
_entity.id
_entity.type
_entity.pdbx_description
1 polymer ?
#
loop_
_entity_poly.entity_id
_entity_poly.type
_entity_poly.pdbx_seq_one_letter_code
_entity_poly.pdbx_strand_id
1 'polypeptide(L)'
;MKRYTGLLAIPALIAAGACALPQETVSDTGQYANGSAMSACWIEFSDVSGQTILELYAAPGLEGSYELEVRQVSSSGDVVMDQSGPFSAVGDAPARISQLTLGGNAHRRGASLGDMMASMRSAQPGTTVISSDSADAGAYEVRLRLLDDSGREICAAERTGP
;
A
#
# COMPACT_ATOMS: atom_id res chain seq x y z
N MET A 1 53.77 61.78 2.90
CA MET A 1 52.78 61.25 3.86
C MET A 1 52.75 59.72 3.74
N LYS A 2 52.75 59.04 4.88
CA LYS A 2 53.20 57.65 5.09
C LYS A 2 52.24 56.60 4.52
N ARG A 3 52.82 55.59 3.85
CA ARG A 3 52.20 54.29 3.56
C ARG A 3 52.38 53.39 4.78
N TYR A 4 51.32 52.71 5.21
CA TYR A 4 51.42 51.57 6.12
C TYR A 4 50.66 50.38 5.55
N THR A 5 51.45 49.47 4.98
CA THR A 5 51.16 48.07 4.74
C THR A 5 50.99 47.37 6.09
N GLY A 6 49.82 46.77 6.33
CA GLY A 6 49.54 45.95 7.50
C GLY A 6 49.31 44.50 7.08
N LEU A 7 50.31 43.67 7.36
CA LEU A 7 50.34 42.21 7.21
C LEU A 7 49.59 41.51 8.36
N LEU A 8 49.06 40.33 8.04
CA LEU A 8 48.88 39.12 8.88
C LEU A 8 47.92 39.18 10.08
N ALA A 9 46.91 38.30 10.06
CA ALA A 9 46.92 37.08 10.89
C ALA A 9 45.68 36.22 10.64
N ILE A 10 45.92 34.98 10.22
CA ILE A 10 44.95 33.88 10.21
C ILE A 10 45.11 33.11 11.53
N PRO A 11 44.06 32.92 12.32
CA PRO A 11 43.93 31.77 13.21
C PRO A 11 42.82 30.86 12.66
N ALA A 12 43.17 29.67 12.18
CA ALA A 12 43.25 28.44 12.96
C ALA A 12 41.88 27.77 13.16
N LEU A 13 41.77 26.64 12.47
CA LEU A 13 40.71 25.62 12.52
C LEU A 13 40.25 25.29 13.95
N ILE A 14 38.94 25.15 14.12
CA ILE A 14 38.37 24.21 15.08
C ILE A 14 37.49 23.24 14.28
N ALA A 15 38.05 22.05 14.06
CA ALA A 15 37.31 20.88 13.61
C ALA A 15 36.43 20.41 14.78
N ALA A 16 35.15 20.74 14.74
CA ALA A 16 34.16 20.04 15.56
C ALA A 16 33.85 18.72 14.85
N GLY A 17 34.50 17.64 15.30
CA GLY A 17 34.07 16.28 14.99
C GLY A 17 32.69 16.06 15.58
N ALA A 18 31.65 16.28 14.78
CA ALA A 18 30.35 15.71 15.06
C ALA A 18 30.48 14.20 14.81
N CYS A 19 30.37 13.42 15.89
CA CYS A 19 30.14 11.99 15.79
C CYS A 19 28.90 11.78 14.92
N ALA A 20 29.12 11.37 13.68
CA ALA A 20 28.08 10.79 12.84
C ALA A 20 27.71 9.45 13.48
N LEU A 21 26.75 9.51 14.41
CA LEU A 21 25.97 8.35 14.77
C LEU A 21 25.32 7.83 13.48
N PRO A 22 25.36 6.52 13.19
CA PRO A 22 24.51 5.99 12.14
C PRO A 22 23.08 6.38 12.49
N GLN A 23 22.38 7.04 11.56
CA GLN A 23 20.93 7.09 11.62
C GLN A 23 20.48 5.63 11.55
N GLU A 24 20.14 5.06 12.70
CA GLU A 24 19.21 3.96 12.74
C GLU A 24 17.96 4.50 12.04
N THR A 25 17.78 4.07 10.79
CA THR A 25 16.50 4.08 10.13
C THR A 25 15.59 3.24 11.01
N VAL A 26 14.99 3.90 12.01
CA VAL A 26 13.84 3.38 12.72
C VAL A 26 12.81 3.16 11.63
N SER A 27 12.58 1.89 11.31
CA SER A 27 11.39 1.45 10.61
C SER A 27 10.21 1.98 11.41
N ASP A 28 9.68 3.11 10.96
CA ASP A 28 8.47 3.72 11.48
C ASP A 28 7.36 2.68 11.30
N THR A 29 7.11 1.97 12.39
CA THR A 29 6.17 0.87 12.45
C THR A 29 4.83 1.54 12.61
N GLY A 30 4.15 1.71 11.47
CA GLY A 30 2.70 1.89 11.35
C GLY A 30 2.05 2.62 12.52
N GLN A 31 2.22 3.94 12.54
CA GLN A 31 1.45 4.77 13.45
C GLN A 31 -0.02 4.71 13.01
N TYR A 32 -0.79 3.87 13.71
CA TYR A 32 -2.25 3.86 13.74
C TYR A 32 -2.76 5.23 14.22
N ALA A 33 -2.69 6.25 13.36
CA ALA A 33 -3.25 7.57 13.62
C ALA A 33 -4.72 7.58 13.17
N ASN A 34 -5.57 6.99 14.01
CA ASN A 34 -7.02 7.11 13.91
C ASN A 34 -7.40 8.51 14.43
N GLY A 35 -7.44 9.50 13.53
CA GLY A 35 -7.62 10.91 13.86
C GLY A 35 -7.93 11.80 12.66
N SER A 36 -8.99 11.47 11.92
CA SER A 36 -9.85 12.34 11.10
C SER A 36 -9.20 13.50 10.30
N ALA A 37 -8.05 13.30 9.67
CA ALA A 37 -7.88 13.82 8.31
C ALA A 37 -8.68 12.86 7.42
N MET A 38 -9.54 13.36 6.52
CA MET A 38 -10.16 12.47 5.55
C MET A 38 -9.04 11.86 4.71
N SER A 39 -8.71 10.59 4.96
CA SER A 39 -7.68 9.90 4.20
C SER A 39 -8.04 9.94 2.72
N ALA A 40 -7.12 10.42 1.89
CA ALA A 40 -7.32 10.54 0.44
C ALA A 40 -7.52 9.19 -0.26
N CYS A 41 -7.20 8.09 0.44
CA CYS A 41 -7.38 6.72 0.01
C CYS A 41 -7.58 5.81 1.24
N TRP A 42 -8.26 4.69 1.06
CA TRP A 42 -8.42 3.67 2.11
C TRP A 42 -8.67 2.29 1.50
N ILE A 43 -8.47 1.28 2.34
CA ILE A 43 -8.58 -0.14 2.02
C ILE A 43 -9.70 -0.73 2.85
N GLU A 44 -10.61 -1.49 2.25
CA GLU A 44 -11.66 -2.23 2.94
C GLU A 44 -11.58 -3.72 2.64
N PHE A 45 -11.90 -4.51 3.66
CA PHE A 45 -12.09 -5.95 3.54
C PHE A 45 -13.56 -6.27 3.81
N SER A 46 -14.15 -7.11 2.98
CA SER A 46 -15.48 -7.68 3.23
C SER A 46 -15.45 -9.19 3.02
N ASP A 47 -16.27 -9.93 3.78
CA ASP A 47 -16.50 -11.36 3.52
C ASP A 47 -17.80 -11.50 2.75
N VAL A 48 -17.72 -12.10 1.56
CA VAL A 48 -18.88 -12.41 0.74
C VAL A 48 -18.86 -13.89 0.41
N SER A 49 -19.75 -14.65 1.05
CA SER A 49 -19.92 -16.10 0.84
C SER A 49 -18.64 -16.91 1.13
N GLY A 50 -17.90 -16.54 2.18
CA GLY A 50 -16.66 -17.22 2.56
C GLY A 50 -15.48 -16.96 1.63
N GLN A 51 -15.52 -15.83 0.92
CA GLN A 51 -14.41 -15.26 0.15
C GLN A 51 -14.09 -13.89 0.72
N THR A 52 -12.80 -13.58 0.87
CA THR A 52 -12.36 -12.26 1.27
C THR A 52 -12.32 -11.35 0.03
N ILE A 53 -13.07 -10.27 0.06
CA ILE A 53 -13.03 -9.23 -0.96
C ILE A 53 -12.23 -8.06 -0.42
N LEU A 54 -11.22 -7.64 -1.18
CA LEU A 54 -10.41 -6.45 -0.93
C LEU A 54 -10.90 -5.35 -1.87
N GLU A 55 -11.35 -4.23 -1.31
CA GLU A 55 -11.79 -3.05 -2.06
C GLU A 55 -10.88 -1.87 -1.74
N LEU A 56 -10.45 -1.18 -2.80
CA LEU A 56 -9.62 0.01 -2.71
C LEU A 56 -10.44 1.23 -3.09
N TYR A 57 -10.34 2.29 -2.31
CA TYR A 57 -11.08 3.52 -2.53
C TYR A 57 -10.15 4.74 -2.56
N ALA A 58 -10.58 5.73 -3.32
CA ALA A 58 -9.98 7.05 -3.39
C ALA A 58 -11.03 8.14 -3.10
N ALA A 59 -10.58 9.23 -2.48
CA ALA A 59 -11.39 10.43 -2.28
C ALA A 59 -11.78 11.06 -3.63
N PRO A 60 -12.93 11.76 -3.69
CA PRO A 60 -13.39 12.41 -4.91
C PRO A 60 -12.39 13.45 -5.42
N GLY A 61 -12.32 13.58 -6.76
CA GLY A 61 -11.49 14.57 -7.44
C GLY A 61 -10.02 14.19 -7.60
N LEU A 62 -9.66 12.93 -7.33
CA LEU A 62 -8.32 12.41 -7.53
C LEU A 62 -8.21 11.64 -8.85
N GLU A 63 -7.07 11.76 -9.52
CA GLU A 63 -6.72 11.01 -10.72
C GLU A 63 -5.21 10.74 -10.76
N GLY A 64 -4.83 9.67 -11.46
CA GLY A 64 -3.43 9.28 -11.63
C GLY A 64 -3.29 7.77 -11.72
N SER A 65 -2.29 7.21 -11.03
CA SER A 65 -2.04 5.77 -10.97
C SER A 65 -2.01 5.24 -9.54
N TYR A 66 -2.29 3.95 -9.37
CA TYR A 66 -2.14 3.26 -8.10
C TYR A 66 -1.09 2.16 -8.21
N GLU A 67 -0.44 1.89 -7.08
CA GLU A 67 0.39 0.71 -6.83
C GLU A 67 -0.20 -0.01 -5.62
N LEU A 68 -0.41 -1.31 -5.75
CA LEU A 68 -0.97 -2.18 -4.74
C LEU A 68 -0.03 -3.37 -4.56
N GLU A 69 0.41 -3.60 -3.34
CA GLU A 69 1.10 -4.82 -2.92
C GLU A 69 0.19 -5.56 -1.93
N VAL A 70 -0.07 -6.84 -2.19
CA VAL A 70 -0.80 -7.73 -1.29
C VAL A 70 0.10 -8.90 -0.96
N ARG A 71 0.42 -9.06 0.32
CA ARG A 71 1.17 -10.19 0.84
C ARG A 71 0.27 -11.06 1.70
N GLN A 72 0.02 -12.28 1.24
CA GLN A 72 -0.61 -13.32 2.04
C GLN A 72 0.48 -13.99 2.89
N VAL A 73 0.34 -13.91 4.21
CA VAL A 73 1.23 -14.59 5.17
C VAL A 73 0.53 -15.83 5.68
N SER A 74 1.00 -17.02 5.33
CA SER A 74 0.38 -18.29 5.72
C SER A 74 1.38 -19.31 6.26
N SER A 75 0.88 -20.29 7.01
CA SER A 75 1.68 -21.44 7.47
C SER A 75 2.25 -22.27 6.31
N SER A 76 1.59 -22.24 5.15
CA SER A 76 1.99 -22.94 3.92
C SER A 76 2.99 -22.18 3.05
N GLY A 77 3.29 -20.92 3.38
CA GLY A 77 4.17 -20.04 2.63
C GLY A 77 3.57 -18.66 2.38
N ASP A 78 4.44 -17.72 2.00
CA ASP A 78 4.03 -16.36 1.69
C ASP A 78 3.77 -16.22 0.18
N VAL A 79 2.70 -15.54 -0.18
CA VAL A 79 2.39 -15.14 -1.56
C VAL A 79 2.39 -13.63 -1.63
N VAL A 80 3.14 -13.05 -2.56
CA VAL A 80 3.15 -11.60 -2.82
C VAL A 80 2.52 -11.35 -4.18
N MET A 81 1.66 -10.35 -4.25
CA MET A 81 0.94 -9.94 -5.45
C MET A 81 1.09 -8.43 -5.62
N ASP A 82 1.53 -8.03 -6.80
CA ASP A 82 1.65 -6.64 -7.18
C ASP A 82 0.64 -6.30 -8.27
N GLN A 83 -0.10 -5.21 -8.10
CA GLN A 83 -1.01 -4.67 -9.09
C GLN A 83 -0.78 -3.17 -9.22
N SER A 84 -0.81 -2.68 -10.44
CA SER A 84 -0.80 -1.25 -10.70
C SER A 84 -1.70 -0.92 -11.86
N GLY A 85 -2.19 0.31 -11.90
CA GLY A 85 -3.05 0.76 -12.97
C GLY A 85 -3.42 2.23 -12.85
N PRO A 86 -4.00 2.81 -13.91
CA PRO A 86 -4.60 4.12 -13.82
C PRO A 86 -5.86 4.07 -12.95
N PHE A 87 -6.19 5.18 -12.29
CA PHE A 87 -7.47 5.37 -11.61
C PHE A 87 -8.01 6.78 -11.85
N SER A 88 -9.31 6.94 -11.69
CA SER A 88 -9.96 8.25 -11.69
C SER A 88 -11.17 8.22 -10.78
N ALA A 89 -11.18 9.08 -9.76
CA ALA A 89 -12.23 9.23 -8.77
C ALA A 89 -13.12 10.44 -9.10
N VAL A 90 -13.70 10.44 -10.31
CA VAL A 90 -14.57 11.52 -10.77
C VAL A 90 -15.88 11.52 -9.99
N GLY A 91 -16.26 12.69 -9.46
CA GLY A 91 -17.53 12.91 -8.78
C GLY A 91 -17.36 13.53 -7.40
N ASP A 92 -18.45 13.58 -6.64
CA ASP A 92 -18.51 14.17 -5.30
C ASP A 92 -18.45 13.11 -4.17
N ALA A 93 -18.37 11.84 -4.54
CA ALA A 93 -18.36 10.70 -3.62
C ALA A 93 -17.07 9.87 -3.79
N PRO A 94 -16.67 9.13 -2.75
CA PRO A 94 -15.64 8.11 -2.87
C PRO A 94 -15.80 7.20 -4.08
N ALA A 95 -14.71 6.99 -4.82
CA ALA A 95 -14.70 6.07 -5.95
C ALA A 95 -13.92 4.79 -5.58
N ARG A 96 -14.47 3.64 -5.94
CA ARG A 96 -13.76 2.36 -5.86
C ARG A 96 -12.81 2.25 -7.05
N ILE A 97 -11.52 2.15 -6.78
CA ILE A 97 -10.46 2.14 -7.80
C ILE A 97 -10.06 0.72 -8.22
N SER A 98 -10.14 -0.25 -7.31
CA SER A 98 -9.89 -1.66 -7.61
C SER A 98 -10.66 -2.57 -6.65
N GLN A 99 -10.91 -3.80 -7.08
CA GLN A 99 -11.54 -4.85 -6.30
C GLN A 99 -10.84 -6.18 -6.60
N LEU A 100 -10.33 -6.84 -5.56
CA LEU A 100 -9.67 -8.13 -5.63
C LEU A 100 -10.45 -9.15 -4.80
N THR A 101 -10.55 -10.37 -5.31
CA THR A 101 -11.02 -11.50 -4.50
C THR A 101 -9.80 -12.26 -4.00
N LEU A 102 -9.50 -12.10 -2.72
CA LEU A 102 -8.50 -12.84 -1.99
C LEU A 102 -9.21 -14.11 -1.51
N GLY A 103 -8.79 -15.31 -1.93
CA GLY A 103 -9.49 -16.56 -1.56
C GLY A 103 -9.86 -16.62 -0.07
N GLY A 104 -10.94 -17.32 0.29
CA GLY A 104 -11.39 -17.37 1.68
C GLY A 104 -11.29 -18.75 2.34
N ASN A 105 -11.44 -18.76 3.67
CA ASN A 105 -11.42 -19.94 4.55
C ASN A 105 -12.55 -20.93 4.31
N ALA A 106 -13.35 -20.76 3.25
CA ALA A 106 -14.31 -21.75 2.82
C ALA A 106 -13.59 -23.09 2.66
N HIS A 107 -13.93 -24.05 3.52
CA HIS A 107 -13.43 -25.42 3.54
C HIS A 107 -13.67 -26.10 2.17
N ARG A 108 -12.85 -25.80 1.16
CA ARG A 108 -12.95 -26.41 -0.17
C ARG A 108 -12.31 -27.78 -0.08
N ARG A 109 -13.08 -28.77 0.38
CA ARG A 109 -12.75 -30.19 0.16
C ARG A 109 -12.83 -30.46 -1.34
N GLY A 110 -11.71 -30.21 -2.05
CA GLY A 110 -11.58 -30.42 -3.49
C GLY A 110 -12.33 -29.35 -4.28
N ALA A 111 -11.61 -28.34 -4.78
CA ALA A 111 -12.16 -27.41 -5.76
C ALA A 111 -12.57 -28.21 -7.00
N SER A 112 -13.87 -28.47 -7.15
CA SER A 112 -14.39 -29.10 -8.35
C SER A 112 -14.34 -28.07 -9.49
N LEU A 113 -14.26 -28.53 -10.75
CA LEU A 113 -14.37 -27.65 -11.93
C LEU A 113 -15.64 -26.77 -11.87
N GLY A 114 -16.69 -27.25 -11.20
CA GLY A 114 -17.92 -26.50 -10.92
C GLY A 114 -17.71 -25.28 -10.02
N ASP A 115 -16.84 -25.37 -9.01
CA ASP A 115 -16.53 -24.27 -8.09
C ASP A 115 -15.62 -23.21 -8.74
N MET A 116 -14.74 -23.63 -9.64
CA MET A 116 -13.98 -22.70 -10.50
C MET A 116 -14.90 -21.97 -11.47
N MET A 117 -15.87 -22.69 -12.06
CA MET A 117 -16.89 -22.07 -12.92
C MET A 117 -17.82 -21.13 -12.15
N ALA A 118 -18.11 -21.42 -10.88
CA ALA A 118 -18.91 -20.55 -10.02
C ALA A 118 -18.15 -19.27 -9.60
N SER A 119 -16.85 -19.36 -9.31
CA SER A 119 -16.02 -18.17 -9.05
C SER A 119 -15.90 -17.29 -10.30
N MET A 120 -15.71 -17.89 -11.48
CA MET A 120 -15.69 -17.15 -12.75
C MET A 120 -17.03 -16.48 -13.09
N ARG A 121 -18.17 -17.07 -12.70
CA ARG A 121 -19.50 -16.47 -12.92
C ARG A 121 -19.88 -15.41 -11.89
N SER A 122 -19.31 -15.47 -10.69
CA SER A 122 -19.52 -14.45 -9.65
C SER A 122 -18.57 -13.27 -9.77
N ALA A 123 -17.45 -13.44 -10.49
CA ALA A 123 -16.59 -12.35 -10.91
C ALA A 123 -17.36 -11.34 -11.78
N GLN A 124 -17.61 -10.13 -11.27
CA GLN A 124 -18.11 -9.04 -12.09
C GLN A 124 -17.07 -8.63 -13.14
N PRO A 125 -17.47 -8.18 -14.34
CA PRO A 125 -16.53 -7.64 -15.32
C PRO A 125 -15.66 -6.55 -14.68
N GLY A 126 -14.34 -6.71 -14.76
CA GLY A 126 -13.36 -5.81 -14.12
C GLY A 126 -12.83 -6.29 -12.76
N THR A 127 -13.21 -7.47 -12.28
CA THR A 127 -12.66 -8.08 -11.05
C THR A 127 -11.59 -9.13 -11.40
N THR A 128 -10.47 -9.12 -10.67
CA THR A 128 -9.46 -10.19 -10.74
C THR A 128 -9.77 -11.21 -9.65
N VAL A 129 -10.10 -12.45 -10.05
CA VAL A 129 -10.34 -13.55 -9.11
C VAL A 129 -9.08 -14.38 -8.97
N ILE A 130 -8.58 -14.51 -7.74
CA ILE A 130 -7.42 -15.34 -7.43
C ILE A 130 -7.87 -16.41 -6.44
N SER A 131 -7.72 -17.66 -6.85
CA SER A 131 -7.98 -18.81 -5.98
C SER A 131 -6.67 -19.27 -5.38
N SER A 132 -6.46 -18.94 -4.11
CA SER A 132 -5.45 -19.61 -3.29
C SER A 132 -6.08 -20.88 -2.71
N ASP A 133 -5.43 -22.01 -2.91
CA ASP A 133 -5.87 -23.36 -2.57
C ASP A 133 -5.52 -23.80 -1.14
N SER A 134 -4.98 -22.90 -0.31
CA SER A 134 -4.68 -23.17 1.10
C SER A 134 -5.90 -22.88 1.99
N ALA A 135 -6.37 -23.92 2.69
CA ALA A 135 -7.42 -23.82 3.71
C ALA A 135 -6.97 -23.08 5.00
N ASP A 136 -5.72 -22.61 5.02
CA ASP A 136 -5.13 -21.72 6.01
C ASP A 136 -4.78 -20.40 5.33
N ALA A 137 -5.77 -19.70 4.76
CA ALA A 137 -5.56 -18.33 4.33
C ALA A 137 -5.25 -17.52 5.61
N GLY A 138 -3.96 -17.32 5.87
CA GLY A 138 -3.51 -16.51 6.99
C GLY A 138 -3.80 -15.03 6.76
N ALA A 139 -3.11 -14.15 7.49
CA ALA A 139 -3.36 -12.72 7.38
C ALA A 139 -2.90 -12.17 6.02
N TYR A 140 -3.64 -11.21 5.47
CA TYR A 140 -3.22 -10.40 4.33
C TYR A 140 -2.65 -9.08 4.82
N GLU A 141 -1.43 -8.77 4.40
CA GLU A 141 -0.81 -7.45 4.52
C GLU A 141 -1.01 -6.72 3.19
N VAL A 142 -1.66 -5.56 3.21
CA VAL A 142 -1.97 -4.78 2.00
C VAL A 142 -1.36 -3.40 2.11
N ARG A 143 -0.69 -2.98 1.04
CA ARG A 143 -0.10 -1.64 0.89
C ARG A 143 -0.61 -1.01 -0.40
N LEU A 144 -1.26 0.13 -0.27
CA LEU A 144 -1.78 0.93 -1.36
C LEU A 144 -1.03 2.26 -1.43
N ARG A 145 -0.61 2.65 -2.63
CA ARG A 145 -0.07 3.97 -2.95
C ARG A 145 -0.83 4.55 -4.13
N LEU A 146 -1.25 5.80 -4.01
CA LEU A 146 -1.80 6.59 -5.12
C LEU A 146 -0.77 7.62 -5.54
N LEU A 147 -0.50 7.71 -6.83
CA LEU A 147 0.43 8.62 -7.46
C LEU A 147 -0.34 9.58 -8.37
N ASP A 148 0.04 10.85 -8.39
CA ASP A 148 -0.43 11.81 -9.40
C ASP A 148 0.23 11.56 -10.76
N ASP A 149 -0.20 12.30 -11.79
CA ASP A 149 0.37 12.18 -13.14
C ASP A 149 1.86 12.50 -13.22
N SER A 150 2.43 13.16 -12.20
CA SER A 150 3.88 13.41 -12.11
C SER A 150 4.64 12.27 -11.45
N GLY A 151 3.94 11.23 -10.98
CA GLY A 151 4.50 10.10 -10.23
C GLY A 151 4.74 10.41 -8.75
N ARG A 152 4.21 11.52 -8.23
CA ARG A 152 4.33 11.88 -6.81
C ARG A 152 3.20 11.24 -6.02
N GLU A 153 3.55 10.68 -4.87
CA GLU A 153 2.60 10.08 -3.95
C GLU A 153 1.60 11.13 -3.40
N ILE A 154 0.31 10.87 -3.63
CA ILE A 154 -0.82 11.64 -3.10
C ILE A 154 -1.31 11.02 -1.80
N CYS A 155 -1.32 9.70 -1.73
CA CYS A 155 -1.83 8.95 -0.60
C CYS A 155 -1.13 7.60 -0.46
N ALA A 156 -0.92 7.16 0.77
CA ALA A 156 -0.56 5.80 1.09
C ALA A 156 -1.50 5.26 2.18
N ALA A 157 -1.89 4.00 2.06
CA ALA A 157 -2.66 3.29 3.06
C ALA A 157 -2.11 1.88 3.23
N GLU A 158 -1.98 1.45 4.48
CA GLU A 158 -1.56 0.09 4.81
C GLU A 158 -2.63 -0.53 5.71
N ARG A 159 -2.97 -1.80 5.47
CA ARG A 159 -3.97 -2.50 6.26
C ARG A 159 -3.67 -3.99 6.33
N THR A 160 -3.85 -4.56 7.51
CA THR A 160 -3.87 -6.01 7.71
C THR A 160 -5.31 -6.50 7.78
N GLY A 161 -5.62 -7.57 7.06
CA GLY A 161 -6.96 -8.17 6.98
C GLY A 161 -6.96 -9.70 7.05
N PRO A 162 -8.15 -10.29 7.23
CA PRO A 162 -8.35 -11.74 7.29
C PRO A 162 -8.35 -12.40 5.91
#